data_AF-A0A8X6FKH2-F1
#
_entry.id   AF-A0A8X6FKH2-F1
#
_cell.length_a   1.000
_cell.length_b   1.000
_cell.length_c   1.000
_cell.angle_alpha   90.00
_cell.angle_beta   90.00
_cell.angle_gamma   90.00
#
_symmetry.space_group_name_H-M   'P 1'
#
loop_
_entity.id
_entity.type
_entity.pdbx_description
1 polymer ?
#
loop_
_entity_poly.entity_id
_entity_poly.type
_entity_poly.pdbx_seq_one_letter_code
_entity_poly.pdbx_strand_id
1 'polypeptide(L)'
;MDKPVREHILSDVVEDLRQNPSINEDEDDLDLGDKSKTKRIRRSSLRNLIVFSVCYFLCYTGFWALSNLQSTMNAAGGLGDYSQAVIYIFSMISSLFLPKVLIDKFGCKNILVFGTLVCTFSIASNMFLRWDLMMTASVLFGLANGPFVAAQTYYIDEMATRFQSTIRGNMEFIMALFFGIFSIFSESTQISGNLLSYFILNPPPENVTHQTECGAEFIPSKNDTNQNLNPPSDFERHLLVGIYLGMALLSALILVIFLDPLKNDLKDGNGCKVIFERFASAFKHLQNPHQLLLLPLSVYIGLEGPFYGNEVTQV
;
A
#
# COMPACT_ATOMS: atom_id res chain seq x y z
N MET A 1 18.11 -6.49 -46.88
CA MET A 1 18.71 -7.14 -45.69
C MET A 1 18.78 -8.63 -46.01
N ASP A 2 19.98 -9.09 -46.34
CA ASP A 2 20.24 -10.38 -46.96
C ASP A 2 20.06 -11.56 -45.98
N LYS A 3 19.37 -12.61 -46.46
CA LYS A 3 19.14 -13.90 -45.77
C LYS A 3 20.38 -14.49 -45.06
N PRO A 4 21.61 -14.45 -45.60
CA PRO A 4 22.79 -15.02 -44.91
C PRO A 4 23.14 -14.36 -43.57
N VAL A 5 22.74 -13.10 -43.33
CA VAL A 5 23.03 -12.41 -42.05
C VAL A 5 22.09 -12.86 -40.93
N ARG A 6 20.84 -13.23 -41.29
CA ARG A 6 19.84 -13.69 -40.31
C ARG A 6 20.15 -15.09 -39.78
N GLU A 7 20.70 -15.97 -40.63
CA GLU A 7 21.08 -17.33 -40.21
C GLU A 7 22.32 -17.33 -39.29
N HIS A 8 23.26 -16.40 -39.50
CA HIS A 8 24.44 -16.29 -38.64
C HIS A 8 24.11 -15.73 -37.26
N ILE A 9 23.22 -14.72 -37.18
CA ILE A 9 22.76 -14.18 -35.89
C ILE A 9 21.93 -15.23 -35.13
N LEU A 10 21.15 -16.06 -35.83
CA LEU A 10 20.36 -17.10 -35.19
C LEU A 10 21.21 -18.29 -34.74
N SER A 11 22.31 -18.62 -35.46
CA SER A 11 23.27 -19.62 -34.99
C SER A 11 24.00 -19.15 -33.74
N ASP A 12 24.44 -17.89 -33.71
CA ASP A 12 25.18 -17.33 -32.58
C ASP A 12 24.30 -17.23 -31.33
N VAL A 13 23.02 -16.87 -31.47
CA VAL A 13 22.05 -16.85 -30.36
C VAL A 13 21.71 -18.27 -29.86
N VAL A 14 21.67 -19.26 -30.75
CA VAL A 14 21.42 -20.66 -30.36
C VAL A 14 22.66 -21.30 -29.71
N GLU A 15 23.86 -20.87 -30.08
CA GLU A 15 25.12 -21.33 -29.49
C GLU A 15 25.37 -20.71 -28.11
N ASP A 16 24.95 -19.45 -27.91
CA ASP A 16 24.93 -18.78 -26.59
C ASP A 16 23.88 -19.38 -25.64
N LEU A 17 22.76 -19.90 -26.18
CA LEU A 17 21.76 -20.67 -25.43
C LEU A 17 22.17 -22.13 -25.16
N ARG A 18 23.22 -22.63 -25.82
CA ARG A 18 23.74 -24.01 -25.67
C ARG A 18 24.93 -24.10 -24.73
N GLN A 19 25.57 -22.98 -24.42
CA GLN A 19 26.46 -22.89 -23.25
C GLN A 19 25.60 -22.90 -21.98
N ASN A 20 25.17 -24.11 -21.59
CA ASN A 20 25.03 -24.43 -20.19
C ASN A 20 26.35 -24.05 -19.51
N PRO A 21 26.39 -23.06 -18.60
CA PRO A 21 27.40 -23.14 -17.56
C PRO A 21 27.06 -24.42 -16.82
N SER A 22 28.00 -25.37 -16.85
CA SER A 22 27.98 -26.57 -16.03
C SER A 22 27.48 -26.25 -14.62
N ILE A 23 26.20 -26.54 -14.41
CA ILE A 23 25.62 -26.74 -13.10
C ILE A 23 26.39 -27.94 -12.53
N ASN A 24 27.09 -27.73 -11.41
CA ASN A 24 27.77 -28.73 -10.55
C ASN A 24 29.31 -28.81 -10.59
N GLU A 25 30.08 -27.71 -10.54
CA GLU A 25 31.50 -27.84 -10.10
C GLU A 25 31.97 -26.84 -9.02
N ASP A 26 31.16 -25.85 -8.60
CA ASP A 26 31.57 -24.90 -7.53
C ASP A 26 30.65 -24.91 -6.28
N GLU A 27 29.71 -25.85 -6.15
CA GLU A 27 28.79 -25.92 -4.97
C GLU A 27 29.29 -26.82 -3.82
N ASP A 28 30.43 -27.50 -3.98
CA ASP A 28 30.86 -28.58 -3.06
C ASP A 28 31.82 -28.17 -1.93
N ASP A 29 32.20 -26.90 -1.82
CA ASP A 29 33.05 -26.39 -0.71
C ASP A 29 32.32 -25.40 0.23
N LEU A 30 30.98 -25.43 0.27
CA LEU A 30 30.20 -24.72 1.29
C LEU A 30 29.90 -25.63 2.47
N ASP A 31 30.52 -25.33 3.62
CA ASP A 31 30.29 -25.99 4.92
C ASP A 31 28.78 -26.19 5.17
N LEU A 32 28.38 -27.37 5.68
CA LEU A 32 27.00 -27.73 6.01
C LEU A 32 26.33 -26.70 6.94
N GLY A 33 27.14 -26.04 7.79
CA GLY A 33 26.71 -24.91 8.62
C GLY A 33 26.26 -23.69 7.81
N ASP A 34 26.92 -23.39 6.70
CA ASP A 34 26.62 -22.24 5.84
C ASP A 34 25.41 -22.50 4.94
N LYS A 35 25.26 -23.72 4.42
CA LYS A 35 24.05 -24.14 3.66
C LYS A 35 22.78 -24.07 4.53
N SER A 36 22.86 -24.53 5.79
CA SER A 36 21.74 -24.48 6.75
C SER A 36 21.35 -23.03 7.11
N LYS A 37 22.35 -22.18 7.36
CA LYS A 37 22.16 -20.76 7.66
C LYS A 37 21.53 -20.00 6.50
N THR A 38 22.01 -20.23 5.29
CA THR A 38 21.50 -19.67 4.03
C THR A 38 20.03 -20.04 3.83
N LYS A 39 19.68 -21.33 3.99
CA LYS A 39 18.28 -21.80 3.90
C LYS A 39 17.38 -21.15 4.96
N ARG A 40 17.88 -20.96 6.17
CA ARG A 40 17.14 -20.30 7.27
C ARG A 40 16.86 -18.84 6.95
N ILE A 41 17.85 -18.08 6.47
CA ILE A 41 17.68 -16.66 6.09
C ILE A 41 16.64 -16.56 4.97
N ARG A 42 16.79 -17.35 3.92
CA ARG A 42 15.86 -17.38 2.79
C ARG A 42 14.42 -17.64 3.22
N ARG A 43 14.22 -18.67 4.05
CA ARG A 43 12.90 -19.02 4.60
C ARG A 43 12.34 -17.92 5.50
N SER A 44 13.19 -17.30 6.32
CA SER A 44 12.77 -16.22 7.22
C SER A 44 12.33 -14.99 6.45
N SER A 45 13.10 -14.56 5.43
CA SER A 45 12.74 -13.41 4.58
C SER A 45 11.41 -13.63 3.87
N LEU A 46 11.22 -14.79 3.23
CA LEU A 46 9.97 -15.10 2.55
C LEU A 46 8.79 -15.23 3.53
N ARG A 47 8.99 -15.91 4.67
CA ARG A 47 7.94 -16.01 5.70
C ARG A 47 7.52 -14.63 6.18
N ASN A 48 8.48 -13.75 6.49
CA ASN A 48 8.19 -12.43 7.00
C ASN A 48 7.49 -11.54 5.95
N LEU A 49 7.89 -11.63 4.68
CA LEU A 49 7.19 -10.98 3.57
C LEU A 49 5.72 -11.45 3.50
N ILE A 50 5.49 -12.77 3.46
CA ILE A 50 4.13 -13.32 3.34
C ILE A 50 3.28 -12.98 4.57
N VAL A 51 3.83 -13.08 5.79
CA VAL A 51 3.14 -12.68 7.01
C VAL A 51 2.73 -11.21 6.93
N PHE A 52 3.65 -10.32 6.54
CA PHE A 52 3.37 -8.90 6.38
C PHE A 52 2.29 -8.65 5.32
N SER A 53 2.41 -9.25 4.13
CA SER A 53 1.43 -9.10 3.04
C SER A 53 0.04 -9.58 3.43
N VAL A 54 -0.08 -10.70 4.16
CA VAL A 54 -1.36 -11.20 4.68
C VAL A 54 -1.95 -10.25 5.72
N CYS A 55 -1.13 -9.72 6.64
CA CYS A 55 -1.57 -8.74 7.62
C CYS A 55 -2.07 -7.46 6.94
N TYR A 56 -1.31 -6.96 5.96
CA TYR A 56 -1.71 -5.80 5.16
C TYR A 56 -3.06 -6.07 4.49
N PHE A 57 -3.21 -7.22 3.83
CA PHE A 57 -4.46 -7.62 3.21
C PHE A 57 -5.64 -7.59 4.18
N LEU A 58 -5.51 -8.25 5.33
CA LEU A 58 -6.58 -8.34 6.34
C LEU A 58 -7.02 -6.98 6.89
N CYS A 59 -6.08 -6.06 7.12
CA CYS A 59 -6.38 -4.74 7.66
C CYS A 59 -6.89 -3.78 6.58
N TYR A 60 -6.17 -3.65 5.47
CA TYR A 60 -6.45 -2.66 4.44
C TYR A 60 -7.62 -3.03 3.53
N THR A 61 -8.07 -4.29 3.50
CA THR A 61 -9.34 -4.68 2.87
C THR A 61 -10.51 -3.85 3.42
N GLY A 62 -10.58 -3.71 4.74
CA GLY A 62 -11.63 -2.91 5.37
C GLY A 62 -11.44 -1.42 5.19
N PHE A 63 -10.21 -0.94 5.30
CA PHE A 63 -9.90 0.47 5.11
C PHE A 63 -10.26 0.98 3.72
N TRP A 64 -9.87 0.27 2.66
CA TRP A 64 -10.14 0.68 1.29
C TRP A 64 -11.62 0.55 0.93
N ALA A 65 -12.28 -0.53 1.33
CA ALA A 65 -13.73 -0.69 1.12
C ALA A 65 -14.53 0.44 1.79
N LEU A 66 -14.22 0.74 3.06
CA LEU A 66 -14.85 1.85 3.77
C LEU A 66 -14.48 3.21 3.17
N SER A 67 -13.28 3.35 2.59
CA SER A 67 -12.87 4.57 1.89
C SER A 67 -13.72 4.82 0.66
N ASN A 68 -13.95 3.79 -0.16
CA ASN A 68 -14.81 3.87 -1.35
C ASN A 68 -16.26 4.19 -0.99
N LEU A 69 -16.72 3.78 0.20
CA LEU A 69 -18.08 4.03 0.68
C LEU A 69 -18.20 5.29 1.54
N GLN A 70 -17.13 6.07 1.75
CA GLN A 70 -17.19 7.21 2.70
C GLN A 70 -18.22 8.25 2.32
N SER A 71 -18.23 8.69 1.05
CA SER A 71 -19.15 9.71 0.55
C SER A 71 -20.61 9.25 0.67
N THR A 72 -20.89 7.95 0.45
CA THR A 72 -22.22 7.36 0.58
C THR A 72 -22.63 7.10 2.03
N MET A 73 -21.79 6.42 2.81
CA MET A 73 -22.11 6.01 4.19
C MET A 73 -22.15 7.19 5.16
N ASN A 74 -21.30 8.20 4.92
CA ASN A 74 -21.13 9.37 5.78
C ASN A 74 -21.46 10.67 5.03
N ALA A 75 -22.50 10.63 4.18
CA ALA A 75 -22.94 11.76 3.35
C ALA A 75 -23.41 12.98 4.16
N ALA A 76 -23.89 12.77 5.39
CA ALA A 76 -24.49 13.81 6.22
C ALA A 76 -23.50 14.97 6.48
N GLY A 77 -23.76 16.12 5.86
CA GLY A 77 -22.91 17.32 5.95
C GLY A 77 -21.54 17.18 5.27
N GLY A 78 -21.36 16.22 4.36
CA GLY A 78 -20.08 15.94 3.70
C GLY A 78 -19.01 15.31 4.60
N LEU A 79 -19.42 14.76 5.76
CA LEU A 79 -18.50 14.24 6.78
C LEU A 79 -17.49 13.23 6.19
N GLY A 80 -17.94 12.30 5.34
CA GLY A 80 -17.09 11.34 4.64
C GLY A 80 -16.00 12.00 3.81
N ASP A 81 -16.37 12.93 2.94
CA ASP A 81 -15.45 13.61 2.03
C ASP A 81 -14.41 14.44 2.78
N TYR A 82 -14.85 15.22 3.78
CA TYR A 82 -13.92 15.99 4.61
C TYR A 82 -12.96 15.09 5.38
N SER A 83 -13.42 13.95 5.89
CA SER A 83 -12.56 13.02 6.62
C SER A 83 -11.44 12.45 5.74
N GLN A 84 -11.71 12.16 4.47
CA GLN A 84 -10.73 11.70 3.49
C GLN A 84 -9.75 12.81 3.11
N ALA A 85 -10.25 14.03 2.87
CA ALA A 85 -9.41 15.18 2.61
C ALA A 85 -8.40 15.43 3.76
N VAL A 86 -8.86 15.32 5.01
CA VAL A 86 -7.99 15.43 6.19
C VAL A 86 -6.94 14.32 6.22
N ILE A 87 -7.30 13.07 5.94
CA ILE A 87 -6.32 11.97 5.84
C ILE A 87 -5.22 12.31 4.83
N TYR A 88 -5.58 12.78 3.64
CA TYR A 88 -4.61 13.09 2.60
C TYR A 88 -3.70 14.28 2.96
N ILE A 89 -4.25 15.37 3.51
CA ILE A 89 -3.47 16.54 3.93
C ILE A 89 -2.44 16.15 5.00
N PHE A 90 -2.88 15.43 6.04
CA PHE A 90 -1.98 15.02 7.11
C PHE A 90 -1.00 13.93 6.67
N SER A 91 -1.39 13.05 5.75
CA SER A 91 -0.50 12.06 5.13
C SER A 91 0.61 12.72 4.31
N MET A 92 0.30 13.79 3.57
CA MET A 92 1.29 14.57 2.83
C MET A 92 2.32 15.19 3.77
N ILE A 93 1.86 15.90 4.82
CA ILE A 93 2.75 16.49 5.83
C ILE A 93 3.57 15.41 6.52
N SER A 94 2.92 14.30 6.89
CA SER A 94 3.55 13.19 7.57
C SER A 94 4.70 12.60 6.76
N SER A 95 4.45 12.29 5.50
CA SER A 95 5.41 11.63 4.59
C SER A 95 6.69 12.43 4.37
N LEU A 96 6.63 13.77 4.50
CA LEU A 96 7.80 14.64 4.34
C LEU A 96 8.73 14.63 5.57
N PHE A 97 8.16 14.56 6.77
CA PHE A 97 8.90 14.91 7.99
C PHE A 97 9.04 13.75 8.98
N LEU A 98 8.04 12.88 9.11
CA LEU A 98 7.94 11.91 10.20
C LEU A 98 8.70 10.59 9.97
N PRO A 99 8.78 10.00 8.75
CA PRO A 99 9.33 8.67 8.55
C PRO A 99 10.69 8.44 9.19
N LYS A 100 11.66 9.31 8.91
CA LYS A 100 13.02 9.11 9.40
C LYS A 100 13.08 9.14 10.93
N VAL A 101 12.52 10.19 11.55
CA VAL A 101 12.59 10.36 13.01
C VAL A 101 11.89 9.22 13.75
N LEU A 102 10.75 8.77 13.23
CA LEU A 102 9.98 7.74 13.90
C LEU A 102 10.57 6.34 13.69
N ILE A 103 11.07 6.02 12.50
CA ILE A 103 11.71 4.72 12.23
C ILE A 103 13.02 4.61 13.02
N ASP A 104 13.86 5.65 13.05
CA ASP A 104 15.12 5.63 13.81
C ASP A 104 14.86 5.49 15.33
N LYS A 105 13.77 6.10 15.84
CA LYS A 105 13.47 6.11 17.29
C LYS A 105 12.73 4.86 17.78
N PHE A 106 11.75 4.39 17.02
CA PHE A 106 10.86 3.31 17.45
C PHE A 106 11.13 1.98 16.75
N GLY A 107 11.86 2.00 15.64
CA GLY A 107 12.16 0.83 14.84
C GLY A 107 11.05 0.45 13.87
N CYS A 108 11.44 -0.19 12.77
CA CYS A 108 10.53 -0.47 11.64
C CYS A 108 9.30 -1.31 12.04
N LYS A 109 9.48 -2.37 12.84
CA LYS A 109 8.36 -3.24 13.26
C LYS A 109 7.32 -2.50 14.08
N ASN A 110 7.75 -1.65 15.02
CA ASN A 110 6.82 -0.95 15.90
C ASN A 110 6.02 0.11 15.14
N ILE A 111 6.62 0.76 14.15
CA ILE A 111 5.90 1.69 13.26
C ILE A 111 4.83 0.96 12.44
N LEU A 112 5.15 -0.23 11.89
CA LEU A 112 4.16 -1.04 11.18
C LEU A 112 2.99 -1.44 12.09
N VAL A 113 3.28 -1.94 13.29
CA VAL A 113 2.24 -2.31 14.27
C VAL A 113 1.40 -1.10 14.68
N PHE A 114 2.04 0.03 14.99
CA PHE A 114 1.34 1.25 15.38
C PHE A 114 0.44 1.78 14.26
N GLY A 115 0.94 1.82 13.02
CA GLY A 115 0.13 2.22 11.87
C GLY A 115 -1.07 1.30 11.64
N THR A 116 -0.90 -0.01 11.79
CA THR A 116 -2.02 -0.97 11.75
C THR A 116 -3.04 -0.71 12.86
N LEU A 117 -2.61 -0.40 14.10
CA LEU A 117 -3.54 -0.08 15.19
C LEU A 117 -4.30 1.23 14.96
N VAL A 118 -3.63 2.25 14.41
CA VAL A 118 -4.29 3.52 14.04
C VAL A 118 -5.27 3.30 12.88
N CYS A 119 -4.95 2.43 11.92
CA CYS A 119 -5.88 2.00 10.87
C CYS A 119 -7.12 1.34 11.47
N THR A 120 -6.93 0.40 12.40
CA THR A 120 -8.03 -0.26 13.14
C THR A 120 -8.90 0.75 13.89
N PHE A 121 -8.30 1.76 14.53
CA PHE A 121 -9.04 2.84 15.18
C PHE A 121 -9.89 3.66 14.18
N SER A 122 -9.36 3.91 12.99
CA SER A 122 -10.06 4.63 11.92
C SER A 122 -11.20 3.81 11.31
N ILE A 123 -11.02 2.49 11.21
CA ILE A 123 -12.12 1.57 10.88
C ILE A 123 -13.19 1.63 11.98
N ALA A 124 -12.79 1.55 13.25
CA ALA A 124 -13.71 1.59 14.38
C ALA A 124 -14.50 2.90 14.49
N SER A 125 -13.90 4.05 14.14
CA SER A 125 -14.63 5.34 14.17
C SER A 125 -15.83 5.36 13.24
N ASN A 126 -15.85 4.55 12.18
CA ASN A 126 -17.00 4.43 11.27
C ASN A 126 -18.23 3.74 11.91
N MET A 127 -18.11 3.18 13.12
CA MET A 127 -19.27 2.70 13.87
C MET A 127 -20.14 3.85 14.38
N PHE A 128 -19.52 5.00 14.68
CA PHE A 128 -20.19 6.17 15.26
C PHE A 128 -19.98 7.40 14.37
N LEU A 129 -21.04 7.88 13.72
CA LEU A 129 -21.03 9.04 12.80
C LEU A 129 -20.88 10.39 13.51
N ARG A 130 -19.90 10.50 14.40
CA ARG A 130 -19.59 11.73 15.13
C ARG A 130 -18.44 12.45 14.45
N TRP A 131 -18.66 13.73 14.12
CA TRP A 131 -17.67 14.63 13.54
C TRP A 131 -16.34 14.62 14.32
N ASP A 132 -16.40 14.84 15.64
CA ASP A 132 -15.20 14.92 16.49
C ASP A 132 -14.36 13.63 16.42
N LEU A 133 -15.02 12.48 16.49
CA LEU A 133 -14.36 11.17 16.53
C LEU A 133 -13.71 10.85 15.18
N MET A 134 -14.47 11.03 14.10
CA MET A 134 -14.04 10.70 12.75
C MET A 134 -12.91 11.62 12.29
N MET A 135 -12.99 12.93 12.57
CA MET A 135 -11.92 13.88 12.29
C MET A 135 -10.65 13.57 13.08
N THR A 136 -10.78 13.21 14.36
CA THR A 136 -9.62 12.82 15.18
C THR A 136 -8.96 11.56 14.64
N ALA A 137 -9.75 10.57 14.22
CA ALA A 137 -9.24 9.36 13.58
C ALA A 137 -8.53 9.66 12.26
N SER A 138 -9.11 10.51 11.40
CA SER A 138 -8.51 10.95 10.15
C SER A 138 -7.16 11.64 10.33
N VAL A 139 -7.05 12.57 11.28
CA VAL A 139 -5.77 13.24 11.60
C VAL A 139 -4.73 12.24 12.06
N LEU A 140 -5.11 11.35 12.99
CA LEU A 140 -4.20 10.35 13.53
C LEU A 140 -3.71 9.37 12.45
N PHE A 141 -4.62 8.90 11.60
CA PHE A 141 -4.29 8.03 10.48
C PHE A 141 -3.42 8.71 9.43
N GLY A 142 -3.77 9.94 9.02
CA GLY A 142 -2.92 10.72 8.11
C GLY A 142 -1.51 10.90 8.67
N LEU A 143 -1.37 11.24 9.96
CA LEU A 143 -0.07 11.36 10.61
C LEU A 143 0.69 10.03 10.70
N ALA A 144 0.02 8.90 10.90
CA ALA A 144 0.66 7.59 10.95
C ALA A 144 1.05 7.05 9.55
N ASN A 145 0.31 7.43 8.51
CA ASN A 145 0.41 6.84 7.17
C ASN A 145 1.79 7.03 6.54
N GLY A 146 2.38 8.24 6.60
CA GLY A 146 3.70 8.50 6.03
C GLY A 146 4.81 7.56 6.57
N PRO A 147 5.03 7.52 7.89
CA PRO A 147 5.94 6.57 8.54
C PRO A 147 5.61 5.12 8.25
N PHE A 148 4.32 4.76 8.21
CA PHE A 148 3.89 3.40 7.91
C PHE A 148 4.33 2.97 6.50
N VAL A 149 4.02 3.77 5.48
CA VAL A 149 4.39 3.49 4.08
C VAL A 149 5.91 3.43 3.92
N ALA A 150 6.65 4.34 4.56
CA ALA A 150 8.11 4.31 4.52
C ALA A 150 8.70 3.07 5.21
N ALA A 151 8.17 2.70 6.38
CA ALA A 151 8.57 1.50 7.10
C ALA A 151 8.23 0.24 6.29
N GLN A 152 7.08 0.22 5.62
CA GLN A 152 6.66 -0.85 4.73
C GLN A 152 7.65 -1.05 3.58
N THR A 153 7.97 0.01 2.83
CA THR A 153 8.93 -0.06 1.73
C THR A 153 10.29 -0.53 2.23
N TYR A 154 10.75 0.03 3.36
CA TYR A 154 12.03 -0.36 3.97
C TYR A 154 12.04 -1.83 4.44
N TYR A 155 10.94 -2.32 5.01
CA TYR A 155 10.82 -3.69 5.45
C TYR A 155 10.93 -4.67 4.28
N ILE A 156 10.21 -4.40 3.19
CA ILE A 156 10.23 -5.24 1.98
C ILE A 156 11.62 -5.23 1.35
N ASP A 157 12.23 -4.06 1.22
CA ASP A 157 13.59 -3.86 0.69
C ASP A 157 14.64 -4.63 1.49
N GLU A 158 14.60 -4.55 2.83
CA GLU A 158 15.52 -5.30 3.69
C GLU A 158 15.30 -6.81 3.59
N MET A 159 14.04 -7.28 3.51
CA MET A 159 13.75 -8.72 3.34
C MET A 159 14.29 -9.24 2.00
N ALA A 160 14.12 -8.46 0.93
CA ALA A 160 14.65 -8.75 -0.39
C ALA A 160 16.18 -8.73 -0.41
N THR A 161 16.82 -7.76 0.24
CA THR A 161 18.29 -7.69 0.40
C THR A 161 18.83 -8.90 1.16
N ARG A 162 18.20 -9.27 2.27
CA ARG A 162 18.56 -10.49 3.02
C ARG A 162 18.38 -11.75 2.19
N PHE A 163 17.32 -11.82 1.40
CA PHE A 163 17.11 -12.93 0.48
C PHE A 163 18.19 -12.97 -0.62
N GLN A 164 18.52 -11.83 -1.21
CA GLN A 164 19.56 -11.72 -2.22
C GLN A 164 20.93 -12.13 -1.68
N SER A 165 21.25 -11.83 -0.42
CA SER A 165 22.51 -12.28 0.19
C SER A 165 22.69 -13.82 0.21
N THR A 166 21.60 -14.58 -0.01
CA THR A 166 21.60 -16.05 -0.06
C THR A 166 21.69 -16.64 -1.47
N ILE A 167 21.64 -15.81 -2.52
CA ILE A 167 21.65 -16.25 -3.92
C ILE A 167 22.46 -15.28 -4.80
N ARG A 168 23.25 -15.80 -5.74
CA ARG A 168 23.86 -14.96 -6.76
C ARG A 168 22.79 -14.57 -7.78
N GLY A 169 22.24 -13.35 -7.65
CA GLY A 169 21.21 -12.83 -8.53
C GLY A 169 21.19 -11.30 -8.57
N ASN A 170 20.57 -10.75 -9.61
CA ASN A 170 20.39 -9.32 -9.76
C ASN A 170 19.49 -8.78 -8.63
N MET A 171 20.00 -7.82 -7.85
CA MET A 171 19.27 -7.18 -6.75
C MET A 171 17.99 -6.51 -7.22
N GLU A 172 18.02 -5.82 -8.37
CA GLU A 172 16.86 -5.11 -8.92
C GLU A 172 15.71 -6.07 -9.22
N PHE A 173 16.05 -7.24 -9.80
CA PHE A 173 15.06 -8.29 -10.08
C PHE A 173 14.44 -8.85 -8.80
N ILE A 174 15.26 -9.14 -7.78
CA ILE A 174 14.78 -9.69 -6.51
C ILE A 174 13.92 -8.66 -5.77
N MET A 175 14.31 -7.39 -5.78
CA MET A 175 13.49 -6.31 -5.25
C MET A 175 12.14 -6.24 -5.95
N ALA A 176 12.14 -6.21 -7.29
CA ALA A 176 10.91 -6.19 -8.07
C ALA A 176 10.00 -7.40 -7.77
N LEU A 177 10.58 -8.59 -7.58
CA LEU A 177 9.83 -9.78 -7.19
C LEU A 177 9.17 -9.64 -5.80
N PHE A 178 9.90 -9.14 -4.81
CA PHE A 178 9.39 -8.97 -3.44
C PHE A 178 8.28 -7.92 -3.39
N PHE A 179 8.48 -6.77 -4.05
CA PHE A 179 7.44 -5.76 -4.20
C PHE A 179 6.25 -6.29 -5.00
N GLY A 180 6.47 -7.07 -6.06
CA GLY A 180 5.41 -7.70 -6.84
C GLY A 180 4.56 -8.67 -6.03
N ILE A 181 5.18 -9.52 -5.22
CA ILE A 181 4.46 -10.42 -4.30
C ILE A 181 3.60 -9.60 -3.34
N PHE A 182 4.16 -8.55 -2.73
CA PHE A 182 3.38 -7.67 -1.86
C PHE A 182 2.21 -6.99 -2.60
N SER A 183 2.45 -6.47 -3.80
CA SER A 183 1.44 -5.78 -4.60
C SER A 183 0.25 -6.67 -4.95
N ILE A 184 0.46 -7.97 -5.21
CA ILE A 184 -0.66 -8.92 -5.43
C ILE A 184 -1.62 -8.91 -4.24
N PHE A 185 -1.11 -8.94 -3.01
CA PHE A 185 -1.95 -8.86 -1.82
C PHE A 185 -2.56 -7.46 -1.65
N SER A 186 -1.79 -6.40 -1.88
CA SER A 186 -2.26 -5.02 -1.76
C SER A 186 -3.44 -4.75 -2.69
N GLU A 187 -3.33 -5.06 -3.99
CA GLU A 187 -4.40 -4.81 -4.96
C GLU A 187 -5.62 -5.71 -4.73
N SER A 188 -5.41 -6.92 -4.22
CA SER A 188 -6.50 -7.83 -3.87
C SER A 188 -7.42 -7.27 -2.77
N THR A 189 -6.95 -6.30 -1.97
CA THR A 189 -7.77 -5.66 -0.92
C THR A 189 -8.96 -4.91 -1.48
N GLN A 190 -8.79 -4.22 -2.61
CA GLN A 190 -9.86 -3.47 -3.26
C GLN A 190 -10.97 -4.39 -3.75
N ILE A 191 -10.59 -5.48 -4.42
CA ILE A 191 -11.53 -6.48 -4.96
C ILE A 191 -12.29 -7.15 -3.80
N SER A 192 -11.55 -7.67 -2.82
CA SER A 192 -12.13 -8.42 -1.71
C SER A 192 -13.00 -7.53 -0.81
N GLY A 193 -12.56 -6.29 -0.60
CA GLY A 193 -13.26 -5.31 0.21
C GLY A 193 -14.59 -4.90 -0.40
N ASN A 194 -14.58 -4.51 -1.68
CA ASN A 194 -15.79 -4.12 -2.39
C ASN A 194 -16.76 -5.29 -2.56
N LEU A 195 -16.25 -6.51 -2.81
CA LEU A 195 -17.09 -7.71 -2.88
C LEU A 195 -17.80 -8.00 -1.56
N LEU A 196 -17.09 -7.87 -0.43
CA LEU A 196 -17.67 -8.06 0.89
C LEU A 196 -18.72 -6.98 1.20
N SER A 197 -18.45 -5.73 0.83
CA SER A 197 -19.43 -4.63 0.94
C SER A 197 -20.69 -4.90 0.14
N TYR A 198 -20.57 -5.35 -1.11
CA TYR A 198 -21.71 -5.68 -1.97
C TYR A 198 -22.63 -6.73 -1.35
N PHE A 199 -22.07 -7.83 -0.83
CA PHE A 199 -22.87 -8.89 -0.21
C PHE A 199 -23.57 -8.47 1.08
N ILE A 200 -22.96 -7.56 1.85
CA ILE A 200 -23.52 -7.11 3.13
C ILE A 200 -24.58 -6.03 2.93
N LEU A 201 -24.30 -5.04 2.07
CA LEU A 201 -25.22 -3.96 1.78
C LEU A 201 -26.40 -4.43 0.89
N ASN A 202 -26.19 -5.51 0.13
CA ASN A 202 -27.19 -6.18 -0.70
C ASN A 202 -28.16 -5.18 -1.39
N PRO A 203 -27.62 -4.23 -2.20
CA PRO A 203 -28.42 -3.17 -2.75
C PRO A 203 -29.59 -3.76 -3.55
N PRO A 204 -30.84 -3.30 -3.34
CA PRO A 204 -31.97 -3.80 -4.09
C PRO A 204 -31.75 -3.54 -5.59
N PRO A 205 -32.18 -4.45 -6.49
CA PRO A 205 -32.14 -4.20 -7.93
C PRO A 205 -33.12 -3.07 -8.23
N GLU A 206 -32.58 -1.86 -8.34
CA GLU A 206 -33.36 -0.65 -8.51
C GLU A 206 -33.43 -0.35 -10.02
N ASN A 207 -34.62 -0.49 -10.62
CA ASN A 207 -34.88 -0.13 -12.02
C ASN A 207 -35.03 1.39 -12.13
N VAL A 208 -33.95 2.10 -11.91
CA VAL A 208 -33.90 3.56 -11.94
C VAL A 208 -33.81 4.02 -13.39
N THR A 209 -34.97 4.30 -14.00
CA THR A 209 -34.99 5.02 -15.29
C THR A 209 -34.97 6.52 -14.98
N HIS A 210 -33.80 7.09 -14.69
CA HIS A 210 -33.64 8.53 -14.58
C HIS A 210 -32.76 9.06 -15.71
N GLN A 211 -33.38 9.85 -16.60
CA GLN A 211 -32.69 10.70 -17.56
C GLN A 211 -32.19 11.93 -16.82
N THR A 212 -30.97 11.88 -16.33
CA THR A 212 -30.26 13.06 -15.81
C THR A 212 -28.83 12.98 -16.30
N GLU A 213 -28.35 14.10 -16.85
CA GLU A 213 -27.05 14.29 -17.51
C GLU A 213 -25.94 13.48 -16.80
N CYS A 214 -25.35 12.51 -17.50
CA CYS A 214 -24.34 11.59 -16.97
C CYS A 214 -23.06 11.62 -17.82
N GLY A 215 -21.97 11.08 -17.30
CA GLY A 215 -20.68 11.09 -18.00
C GLY A 215 -20.12 12.50 -18.15
N ALA A 216 -19.73 12.88 -19.37
CA ALA A 216 -19.10 14.18 -19.63
C ALA A 216 -20.03 15.40 -19.40
N GLU A 217 -21.34 15.17 -19.35
CA GLU A 217 -22.34 16.21 -19.11
C GLU A 217 -22.78 16.27 -17.64
N PHE A 218 -22.20 15.46 -16.75
CA PHE A 218 -22.53 15.48 -15.32
C PHE A 218 -22.18 16.83 -14.68
N ILE A 219 -23.18 17.48 -14.07
CA ILE A 219 -23.02 18.76 -13.36
C ILE A 219 -23.28 18.55 -11.86
N PRO A 220 -22.23 18.47 -11.02
CA PRO A 220 -22.37 18.20 -9.58
C PRO A 220 -23.25 19.21 -8.84
N SER A 221 -23.30 20.47 -9.31
CA SER A 221 -24.02 21.57 -8.66
C SER A 221 -25.52 21.61 -8.93
N LYS A 222 -26.05 20.76 -9.83
CA LYS A 222 -27.49 20.67 -10.13
C LYS A 222 -28.15 19.41 -9.58
N ASN A 223 -27.37 18.48 -9.02
CA ASN A 223 -27.88 17.19 -8.56
C ASN A 223 -28.37 17.28 -7.10
N ASP A 224 -29.50 17.96 -6.88
CA ASP A 224 -30.00 18.24 -5.52
C ASP A 224 -30.67 17.03 -4.84
N THR A 225 -30.93 15.92 -5.54
CA THR A 225 -31.51 14.72 -4.91
C THR A 225 -31.22 13.46 -5.71
N ASN A 226 -30.13 12.75 -5.40
CA ASN A 226 -30.06 11.33 -5.70
C ASN A 226 -30.93 10.55 -4.70
N GLN A 227 -32.24 10.46 -4.99
CA GLN A 227 -33.18 9.71 -4.17
C GLN A 227 -32.84 8.21 -4.07
N ASN A 228 -31.95 7.70 -4.93
CA ASN A 228 -31.51 6.30 -4.98
C ASN A 228 -30.43 5.93 -3.94
N LEU A 229 -29.90 6.89 -3.18
CA LEU A 229 -28.89 6.62 -2.15
C LEU A 229 -29.40 7.02 -0.78
N ASN A 230 -30.27 6.18 -0.22
CA ASN A 230 -30.41 6.17 1.22
C ASN A 230 -29.11 5.59 1.81
N PRO A 231 -28.50 6.26 2.81
CA PRO A 231 -27.38 5.68 3.54
C PRO A 231 -27.79 4.30 4.09
N PRO A 232 -26.87 3.34 4.16
CA PRO A 232 -27.18 2.00 4.61
C PRO A 232 -27.74 2.03 6.03
N SER A 233 -28.61 1.07 6.34
CA SER A 233 -29.21 0.99 7.67
C SER A 233 -28.13 0.86 8.74
N ASP A 234 -28.44 1.31 9.96
CA ASP A 234 -27.49 1.20 11.06
C ASP A 234 -27.05 -0.26 11.25
N PHE A 235 -27.94 -1.24 11.07
CA PHE A 235 -27.57 -2.65 11.19
C PHE A 235 -26.53 -3.08 10.16
N GLU A 236 -26.73 -2.75 8.87
CA GLU A 236 -25.80 -3.08 7.79
C GLU A 236 -24.44 -2.40 8.00
N ARG A 237 -24.44 -1.14 8.41
CA ARG A 237 -23.20 -0.40 8.73
C ARG A 237 -22.43 -1.07 9.86
N HIS A 238 -23.08 -1.38 10.98
CA HIS A 238 -22.41 -1.97 12.13
C HIS A 238 -21.91 -3.39 11.82
N LEU A 239 -22.65 -4.16 11.02
CA LEU A 239 -22.23 -5.48 10.56
C LEU A 239 -20.99 -5.38 9.65
N LEU A 240 -21.02 -4.47 8.67
CA LEU A 240 -19.92 -4.23 7.74
C LEU A 240 -18.65 -3.79 8.46
N VAL A 241 -18.75 -2.71 9.25
CA VAL A 241 -17.62 -2.17 10.02
C VAL A 241 -17.12 -3.18 11.06
N GLY A 242 -18.02 -3.95 11.68
CA GLY A 242 -17.68 -4.98 12.66
C GLY A 242 -16.83 -6.11 12.07
N ILE A 243 -17.15 -6.58 10.86
CA ILE A 243 -16.35 -7.59 10.16
C ILE A 243 -14.97 -7.05 9.81
N TYR A 244 -14.90 -5.83 9.26
CA TYR A 244 -13.63 -5.18 8.93
C TYR A 244 -12.77 -4.94 10.18
N LEU A 245 -13.38 -4.54 11.29
CA LEU A 245 -12.69 -4.34 12.56
C LEU A 245 -12.12 -5.67 13.09
N GLY A 246 -12.89 -6.76 13.01
CA GLY A 246 -12.43 -8.09 13.40
C GLY A 246 -11.21 -8.55 12.60
N MET A 247 -11.21 -8.35 11.28
CA MET A 247 -10.05 -8.67 10.44
C MET A 247 -8.83 -7.79 10.75
N ALA A 248 -9.03 -6.50 11.01
CA ALA A 248 -7.96 -5.56 11.35
C ALA A 248 -7.32 -5.87 12.72
N LEU A 249 -8.13 -6.26 13.72
CA LEU A 249 -7.63 -6.70 15.03
C LEU A 249 -6.84 -8.01 14.91
N LEU A 250 -7.33 -8.96 14.12
CA LEU A 250 -6.62 -10.20 13.83
C LEU A 250 -5.27 -9.91 13.14
N SER A 251 -5.25 -9.00 12.17
CA SER A 251 -4.04 -8.53 11.50
C SER A 251 -3.02 -7.98 12.49
N ALA A 252 -3.43 -7.05 13.38
CA ALA A 252 -2.55 -6.48 14.39
C ALA A 252 -1.95 -7.54 15.31
N LEU A 253 -2.75 -8.54 15.72
CA LEU A 253 -2.27 -9.66 16.55
C LEU A 253 -1.22 -10.50 15.82
N ILE A 254 -1.49 -10.89 14.57
CA ILE A 254 -0.56 -11.67 13.74
C ILE A 254 0.75 -10.88 13.54
N LEU A 255 0.66 -9.59 13.26
CA LEU A 255 1.81 -8.73 13.01
C LEU A 255 2.72 -8.62 14.25
N VAL A 256 2.14 -8.48 15.44
CA VAL A 256 2.90 -8.43 16.71
C VAL A 256 3.65 -9.74 16.96
N ILE A 257 2.97 -10.87 16.76
CA ILE A 257 3.48 -12.21 17.12
C ILE A 257 4.48 -12.73 16.07
N PHE A 258 4.16 -12.63 14.78
CA PHE A 258 4.87 -13.35 13.72
C PHE A 258 5.84 -12.49 12.91
N LEU A 259 5.72 -11.16 12.95
CA LEU A 259 6.66 -10.29 12.24
C LEU A 259 7.95 -10.14 13.03
N ASP A 260 9.09 -10.49 12.42
CA ASP A 260 10.38 -10.26 13.07
C ASP A 260 10.78 -8.78 12.97
N PRO A 261 11.36 -8.20 14.05
CA PRO A 261 11.98 -6.89 13.97
C PRO A 261 13.22 -6.90 13.07
N LEU A 262 13.47 -5.78 12.40
CA LEU A 262 14.74 -5.57 11.72
C LEU A 262 15.82 -5.26 12.75
N LYS A 263 16.96 -5.96 12.70
CA LYS A 263 18.08 -5.75 13.62
C LYS A 263 18.90 -4.48 13.36
N ASN A 264 18.74 -3.89 12.17
CA ASN A 264 19.50 -2.73 11.73
C ASN A 264 18.56 -1.53 11.55
N ASP A 265 17.94 -1.07 12.63
CA ASP A 265 17.36 0.27 12.63
C ASP A 265 18.56 1.25 12.70
N LEU A 266 18.71 2.07 11.64
CA LEU A 266 19.95 2.74 11.25
C LEU A 266 20.46 3.80 12.26
N LYS A 267 21.79 3.99 12.19
CA LYS A 267 22.70 4.84 13.00
C LYS A 267 22.12 6.15 13.57
N ASP A 268 22.50 6.40 14.83
CA ASP A 268 22.41 7.68 15.54
C ASP A 268 22.86 8.86 14.67
N GLY A 269 21.91 9.58 14.12
CA GLY A 269 22.15 10.79 13.36
C GLY A 269 21.01 11.77 13.59
N ASN A 270 21.31 12.88 14.29
CA ASN A 270 20.40 13.95 14.70
C ASN A 270 19.23 14.18 13.71
N GLY A 271 18.07 13.55 13.98
CA GLY A 271 17.00 13.35 12.99
C GLY A 271 16.44 14.64 12.39
N CYS A 272 16.40 15.73 13.16
CA CYS A 272 15.91 17.03 12.70
C CYS A 272 16.81 17.66 11.62
N LYS A 273 18.14 17.55 11.79
CA LYS A 273 19.10 18.01 10.77
C LYS A 273 18.93 17.22 9.48
N VAL A 274 18.69 15.92 9.59
CA VAL A 274 18.55 15.06 8.40
C VAL A 274 17.19 15.22 7.70
N ILE A 275 16.12 15.55 8.42
CA ILE A 275 14.86 15.98 7.80
C ILE A 275 15.09 17.22 6.94
N PHE A 276 15.73 18.25 7.50
CA PHE A 276 16.02 19.48 6.78
C PHE A 276 16.95 19.25 5.58
N GLU A 277 17.98 18.42 5.74
CA GLU A 277 18.86 18.02 4.64
C GLU A 277 18.12 17.25 3.55
N ARG A 278 17.17 16.36 3.88
CA ARG A 278 16.34 15.66 2.89
C ARG A 278 15.41 16.60 2.15
N PHE A 279 14.76 17.52 2.86
CA PHE A 279 13.89 18.53 2.24
C PHE A 279 14.70 19.46 1.33
N ALA A 280 15.85 19.95 1.81
CA ALA A 280 16.77 20.76 1.00
C ALA A 280 17.31 19.98 -0.21
N SER A 281 17.59 18.68 -0.05
CA SER A 281 18.00 17.81 -1.15
C SER A 281 16.88 17.61 -2.16
N ALA A 282 15.62 17.45 -1.72
CA ALA A 282 14.47 17.37 -2.63
C ALA A 282 14.33 18.64 -3.48
N PHE A 283 14.49 19.82 -2.87
CA PHE A 283 14.53 21.10 -3.60
C PHE A 283 15.71 21.19 -4.56
N LYS A 284 16.89 20.70 -4.16
CA LYS A 284 18.07 20.63 -5.03
C LYS A 284 17.85 19.66 -6.21
N HIS A 285 17.19 18.54 -5.98
CA HIS A 285 16.79 17.59 -7.01
C HIS A 285 15.77 18.20 -7.99
N LEU A 286 14.89 19.07 -7.52
CA LEU A 286 13.96 19.82 -8.38
C LEU A 286 14.68 20.74 -9.38
N GLN A 287 15.94 21.10 -9.13
CA GLN A 287 16.75 21.88 -10.08
C GLN A 287 17.34 21.03 -11.22
N ASN A 288 17.23 19.69 -11.16
CA ASN A 288 17.69 18.82 -12.22
C ASN A 288 16.60 18.65 -13.30
N PRO A 289 16.85 19.04 -14.55
CA PRO A 289 15.85 18.99 -15.62
C PRO A 289 15.33 17.58 -15.90
N HIS A 290 16.13 16.54 -15.67
CA HIS A 290 15.70 15.15 -15.85
C HIS A 290 14.70 14.69 -14.78
N GLN A 291 14.78 15.24 -13.56
CA GLN A 291 13.86 14.90 -12.47
C GLN A 291 12.56 15.71 -12.55
N LEU A 292 12.63 16.92 -13.11
CA LEU A 292 11.44 17.73 -13.45
C LEU A 292 10.49 17.01 -14.41
N LEU A 293 11.01 16.20 -15.34
CA LEU A 293 10.20 15.38 -16.26
C LEU A 293 9.39 14.28 -15.55
N LEU A 294 9.77 13.89 -14.33
CA LEU A 294 9.03 12.91 -13.52
C LEU A 294 7.89 13.56 -12.71
N LEU A 295 7.90 14.87 -12.53
CA LEU A 295 6.89 15.59 -11.74
C LEU A 295 5.49 15.47 -12.36
N PRO A 296 5.27 15.70 -13.67
CA PRO A 296 3.96 15.50 -14.29
C PRO A 296 3.45 14.07 -14.15
N LEU A 297 4.34 13.08 -14.29
CA LEU A 297 3.99 11.66 -14.11
C LEU A 297 3.55 11.38 -12.66
N SER A 298 4.27 11.93 -11.68
CA SER A 298 3.93 11.76 -10.26
C SER A 298 2.61 12.44 -9.92
N VAL A 299 2.35 13.63 -10.48
CA VAL A 299 1.07 14.33 -10.33
C VAL A 299 -0.06 13.53 -10.97
N TYR A 300 0.15 12.98 -12.16
CA TYR A 300 -0.84 12.14 -12.85
C TYR A 300 -1.21 10.90 -12.02
N ILE A 301 -0.22 10.15 -11.53
CA ILE A 301 -0.46 8.97 -10.67
C ILE A 301 -1.20 9.38 -9.38
N GLY A 302 -0.87 10.54 -8.81
CA GLY A 302 -1.55 11.06 -7.62
C GLY A 302 -3.00 11.49 -7.87
N LEU A 303 -3.34 11.92 -9.09
CA LEU A 303 -4.71 12.28 -9.48
C LEU A 303 -5.56 11.05 -9.85
N GLU A 304 -4.94 10.01 -10.41
CA GLU A 304 -5.60 8.80 -10.86
C GLU A 304 -6.39 8.09 -9.74
N GLY A 305 -5.76 7.87 -8.58
CA GLY A 305 -6.38 7.16 -7.46
C GLY A 305 -7.67 7.83 -6.94
N PRO A 306 -7.64 9.13 -6.56
CA PRO A 306 -8.83 9.86 -6.13
C PRO A 306 -9.90 9.98 -7.21
N PHE A 307 -9.51 10.07 -8.49
CA PHE A 307 -10.45 10.09 -9.61
C PHE A 307 -11.26 8.78 -9.67
N TYR A 308 -10.59 7.63 -9.62
CA TYR A 308 -11.29 6.34 -9.56
C TYR A 308 -12.11 6.14 -8.29
N GLY A 309 -11.60 6.59 -7.15
CA GLY A 309 -12.22 6.36 -5.84
C GLY A 309 -13.39 7.30 -5.50
N ASN A 310 -13.45 8.50 -6.11
CA ASN A 310 -14.46 9.52 -5.79
C ASN A 310 -15.30 9.99 -6.99
N GLU A 311 -14.77 10.06 -8.22
CA GLU A 311 -15.56 10.56 -9.36
C GLU A 311 -16.38 9.45 -10.04
N VAL A 312 -15.84 8.23 -10.12
CA VAL A 312 -16.61 7.08 -10.66
C VAL A 312 -17.71 6.64 -9.69
N THR A 313 -17.51 6.91 -8.39
CA THR A 313 -18.42 6.58 -7.29
C THR A 313 -19.20 7.78 -6.79
N GLN A 314 -18.96 8.99 -7.33
CA GLN A 314 -19.81 10.14 -7.07
C GLN A 314 -21.15 9.84 -7.71
N VAL A 315 -22.13 9.58 -6.86
CA VAL A 315 -23.52 9.48 -7.28
C VAL A 315 -24.25 10.68 -6.73
#